data_AF-A0A2M7M880-F1
#
_entry.id   AF-A0A2M7M880-F1
#
_cell.length_a   1.000
_cell.length_b   1.000
_cell.length_c   1.000
_cell.angle_alpha   90.00
_cell.angle_beta   90.00
_cell.angle_gamma   90.00
#
_symmetry.space_group_name_H-M   'P 1'
#
loop_
_entity.id
_entity.type
_entity.pdbx_description
1 polymer ?
#
loop_
_entity_poly.entity_id
_entity_poly.type
_entity_poly.pdbx_seq_one_letter_code
_entity_poly.pdbx_strand_id
1 'polypeptide(L)'
;MSDFFQNGTVTTFHNITNRPVEDLEKELCQFSQKKPLGLILPSLFSELERPALATIVNELQQVPYLNQIVIGLDQANAKQFAYAKDYFSDLPQQTRILWNDGPRMQSLLAELKKKG
;
A
#
# COMPACT_ATOMS: atom_id res chain seq x y z
N MET A 1 6.98 14.99 -49.59
CA MET A 1 5.85 14.12 -49.24
C MET A 1 6.42 12.90 -48.53
N SER A 2 6.80 13.13 -47.29
CA SER A 2 7.36 12.23 -46.27
C SER A 2 7.62 13.13 -45.05
N ASP A 3 7.62 12.57 -43.84
CA ASP A 3 8.01 13.20 -42.55
C ASP A 3 6.93 13.49 -41.51
N PHE A 4 5.80 12.79 -41.57
CA PHE A 4 5.06 12.49 -40.34
C PHE A 4 4.99 10.99 -40.12
N PHE A 5 6.15 10.39 -39.84
CA PHE A 5 6.25 9.05 -39.24
C PHE A 5 6.63 9.25 -37.77
N GLN A 6 5.63 9.51 -36.91
CA GLN A 6 5.82 9.48 -35.47
C GLN A 6 5.69 8.03 -35.00
N ASN A 7 6.77 7.48 -34.44
CA ASN A 7 6.78 6.15 -33.86
C ASN A 7 5.67 6.02 -32.81
N GLY A 8 4.70 5.15 -33.13
CA GLY A 8 3.49 4.89 -32.36
C GLY A 8 3.78 4.22 -31.03
N THR A 9 3.94 5.03 -29.99
CA THR A 9 3.53 4.64 -28.64
C THR A 9 2.89 5.85 -28.00
N VAL A 10 1.58 6.00 -28.22
CA VAL A 10 0.77 6.92 -27.42
C VAL A 10 0.75 6.31 -26.02
N THR A 11 1.52 6.86 -25.09
CA THR A 11 1.33 6.60 -23.67
C THR A 11 -0.13 6.90 -23.37
N THR A 12 -0.90 5.87 -23.04
CA THR A 12 -2.29 6.05 -22.63
C THR A 12 -2.28 6.86 -21.34
N PHE A 13 -2.52 8.16 -21.44
CA PHE A 13 -2.77 8.98 -20.26
C PHE A 13 -4.09 8.48 -19.69
N HIS A 14 -4.03 7.81 -18.54
CA HIS A 14 -5.24 7.48 -17.80
C HIS A 14 -5.93 8.80 -17.45
N ASN A 15 -7.13 9.01 -17.99
CA ASN A 15 -7.93 10.18 -17.67
C ASN A 15 -8.49 9.99 -16.24
N ILE A 16 -7.71 10.38 -15.24
CA ILE A 16 -8.08 10.27 -13.82
C ILE A 16 -8.87 11.51 -13.37
N THR A 17 -8.77 12.63 -14.09
CA THR A 17 -9.33 13.93 -13.65
C THR A 17 -10.78 14.15 -14.03
N ASN A 18 -11.28 13.54 -15.12
CA ASN A 18 -12.65 13.76 -15.60
C ASN A 18 -13.46 12.46 -15.59
N ARG A 19 -13.43 11.74 -14.45
CA ARG A 19 -14.16 10.49 -14.24
C ARG A 19 -14.76 10.45 -12.83
N PRO A 20 -15.97 9.90 -12.66
CA PRO A 20 -16.53 9.65 -11.34
C PRO A 20 -15.76 8.54 -10.62
N VAL A 21 -15.63 8.64 -9.31
CA VAL A 21 -14.87 7.69 -8.48
C VAL A 21 -15.47 6.28 -8.58
N GLU A 22 -16.79 6.20 -8.62
CA GLU A 22 -17.55 4.95 -8.68
C GLU A 22 -17.21 4.12 -9.92
N ASP A 23 -16.88 4.78 -11.04
CA ASP A 23 -16.48 4.08 -12.26
C ASP A 23 -15.05 3.55 -12.17
N LEU A 24 -14.14 4.28 -11.48
CA LEU A 24 -12.80 3.78 -11.17
C LEU A 24 -12.86 2.57 -10.23
N GLU A 25 -13.71 2.63 -9.20
CA GLU A 25 -13.87 1.54 -8.25
C GLU A 25 -14.46 0.28 -8.89
N LYS A 26 -15.44 0.44 -9.80
CA LYS A 26 -15.96 -0.70 -10.60
C LYS A 26 -14.86 -1.37 -11.41
N GLU A 27 -13.99 -0.60 -12.06
CA GLU A 27 -12.86 -1.13 -12.83
C GLU A 27 -11.87 -1.88 -11.92
N LEU A 28 -11.54 -1.30 -10.76
CA LEU A 28 -10.66 -1.95 -9.77
C LEU A 28 -11.27 -3.26 -9.25
N CYS A 29 -12.58 -3.30 -8.99
CA CYS A 29 -13.28 -4.52 -8.58
C CYS A 29 -13.28 -5.60 -9.67
N GLN A 30 -13.43 -5.23 -10.94
CA GLN A 30 -13.35 -6.19 -12.05
C GLN A 30 -11.91 -6.69 -12.24
N PHE A 31 -10.94 -5.81 -12.07
CA PHE A 31 -9.53 -6.15 -12.22
C PHE A 31 -9.02 -7.05 -11.09
N SER A 32 -9.43 -6.77 -9.84
CA SER A 32 -9.00 -7.52 -8.65
C SER A 32 -9.38 -9.00 -8.71
N GLN A 33 -10.47 -9.35 -9.43
CA GLN A 33 -10.89 -10.74 -9.68
C GLN A 33 -9.86 -11.53 -10.50
N LYS A 34 -9.12 -10.87 -11.40
CA LYS A 34 -8.09 -11.50 -12.25
C LYS A 34 -6.69 -11.35 -11.67
N LYS A 35 -6.42 -10.20 -11.04
CA LYS A 35 -5.12 -9.84 -10.46
C LYS A 35 -5.35 -9.22 -9.08
N PRO A 36 -5.12 -9.99 -7.99
CA PRO A 36 -5.30 -9.48 -6.63
C PRO A 36 -4.53 -8.18 -6.40
N LEU A 37 -5.22 -7.19 -5.81
CA LEU A 37 -4.65 -5.88 -5.55
C LEU A 37 -4.10 -5.81 -4.13
N GLY A 38 -2.87 -5.31 -4.01
CA GLY A 38 -2.19 -5.09 -2.74
C GLY A 38 -1.88 -3.61 -2.53
N LEU A 39 -2.07 -3.12 -1.32
CA LEU A 39 -1.64 -1.79 -0.89
C LEU A 39 -0.41 -1.90 0.01
N ILE A 40 0.58 -1.03 -0.20
CA ILE A 40 1.69 -0.84 0.73
C ILE A 40 1.45 0.48 1.45
N LEU A 41 1.34 0.43 2.78
CA LEU A 41 1.14 1.58 3.65
C LEU A 41 2.39 1.79 4.52
N PRO A 42 3.32 2.67 4.12
CA PRO A 42 4.42 3.07 4.99
C PRO A 42 3.90 4.01 6.09
N SER A 43 4.35 3.80 7.33
CA SER A 43 3.95 4.63 8.47
C SER A 43 5.00 4.63 9.59
N LEU A 44 5.14 5.76 10.27
CA LEU A 44 5.84 5.84 11.56
C LEU A 44 4.89 5.42 12.69
N PHE A 45 5.43 4.87 13.79
CA PHE A 45 4.60 4.60 14.97
C PHE A 45 3.85 5.84 15.48
N SER A 46 4.50 7.02 15.46
CA SER A 46 3.90 8.28 15.91
C SER A 46 2.68 8.73 15.08
N GLU A 47 2.47 8.16 13.89
CA GLU A 47 1.30 8.45 13.06
C GLU A 47 0.05 7.71 13.49
N LEU A 48 0.18 6.60 14.24
CA LEU A 48 -0.97 5.84 14.79
C LEU A 48 -1.77 6.67 15.80
N GLU A 49 -1.15 7.69 16.39
CA GLU A 49 -1.81 8.61 17.32
C GLU A 49 -2.47 9.80 16.60
N ARG A 50 -2.28 9.93 15.27
CA ARG A 50 -2.77 11.08 14.50
C ARG A 50 -4.11 10.76 13.84
N PRO A 51 -5.04 11.74 13.78
CA PRO A 51 -6.37 11.53 13.22
C PRO A 51 -6.35 11.15 11.73
N ALA A 52 -5.33 11.60 10.98
CA ALA A 52 -5.22 11.31 9.55
C ALA A 52 -5.11 9.81 9.26
N LEU A 53 -4.33 9.06 10.05
CA LEU A 53 -4.19 7.63 9.83
C LEU A 53 -5.47 6.86 10.20
N ALA A 54 -6.19 7.31 11.24
CA ALA A 54 -7.49 6.77 11.56
C ALA A 54 -8.49 6.97 10.40
N THR A 55 -8.50 8.16 9.78
CA THR A 55 -9.32 8.41 8.58
C THR A 55 -8.93 7.47 7.43
N ILE A 56 -7.64 7.29 7.15
CA ILE A 56 -7.17 6.38 6.10
C ILE A 56 -7.63 4.95 6.36
N VAL A 57 -7.47 4.45 7.60
CA VAL A 57 -7.91 3.10 7.97
C VAL A 57 -9.42 2.94 7.77
N ASN A 58 -10.22 3.94 8.16
CA ASN A 58 -11.68 3.90 7.97
C ASN A 58 -12.10 3.86 6.50
N GLU A 59 -11.41 4.59 5.62
CA GLU A 59 -11.64 4.50 4.17
C GLU A 59 -11.23 3.12 3.64
N LEU A 60 -10.08 2.60 4.09
CA LEU A 60 -9.59 1.28 3.68
C LEU A 60 -10.52 0.14 4.13
N GLN A 61 -11.25 0.26 5.23
CA GLN A 61 -12.24 -0.74 5.63
C GLN A 61 -13.39 -0.88 4.63
N GLN A 62 -13.70 0.18 3.88
CA GLN A 62 -14.86 0.23 3.00
C GLN A 62 -14.56 -0.26 1.57
N VAL A 63 -13.29 -0.26 1.16
CA VAL A 63 -12.94 -0.55 -0.24
C VAL A 63 -12.99 -2.06 -0.56
N PRO A 64 -13.76 -2.49 -1.57
CA PRO A 64 -13.98 -3.92 -1.86
C PRO A 64 -12.92 -4.53 -2.79
N TYR A 65 -12.04 -3.72 -3.38
CA TYR A 65 -11.10 -4.15 -4.41
C TYR A 65 -9.71 -4.53 -3.87
N LEU A 66 -9.38 -4.22 -2.62
CA LEU A 66 -8.10 -4.57 -2.00
C LEU A 66 -8.15 -5.96 -1.37
N ASN A 67 -7.21 -6.83 -1.75
CA ASN A 67 -7.07 -8.17 -1.17
C ASN A 67 -6.11 -8.20 0.01
N GLN A 68 -5.04 -7.40 -0.05
CA GLN A 68 -3.97 -7.41 0.94
C GLN A 68 -3.49 -6.00 1.24
N ILE A 69 -3.17 -5.74 2.52
CA ILE A 69 -2.53 -4.51 2.97
C ILE A 69 -1.21 -4.88 3.67
N VAL A 70 -0.10 -4.31 3.23
CA VAL A 70 1.21 -4.46 3.85
C VAL A 70 1.61 -3.14 4.49
N ILE A 71 1.76 -3.16 5.80
CA ILE A 71 2.07 -1.99 6.61
C ILE A 71 3.56 -2.02 6.91
N GLY A 72 4.30 -1.04 6.41
CA GLY A 72 5.67 -0.78 6.82
C GLY A 72 5.65 0.07 8.08
N LEU A 73 6.15 -0.47 9.20
CA LEU A 73 6.22 0.24 10.48
C LEU A 73 7.67 0.61 10.79
N ASP A 74 7.91 1.91 10.87
CA ASP A 74 9.19 2.52 11.24
C ASP A 74 9.12 3.15 12.64
N GLN A 75 10.28 3.34 13.25
CA GLN A 75 10.50 4.00 14.55
C GLN A 75 9.62 3.44 15.68
N ALA A 76 9.47 2.13 15.71
CA ALA A 76 8.74 1.41 16.76
C ALA A 76 9.69 0.57 17.61
N ASN A 77 9.37 0.41 18.89
CA ASN A 77 9.90 -0.63 19.76
C ASN A 77 8.97 -1.87 19.80
N ALA A 78 9.35 -2.92 20.53
CA ALA A 78 8.59 -4.18 20.55
C ALA A 78 7.16 -4.03 21.09
N LYS A 79 6.94 -3.17 22.10
CA LYS A 79 5.61 -2.91 22.65
C LYS A 79 4.75 -2.11 21.68
N GLN A 80 5.35 -1.12 21.04
CA GLN A 80 4.73 -0.30 20.00
C GLN A 80 4.36 -1.12 18.75
N PHE A 81 5.20 -2.08 18.36
CA PHE A 81 4.87 -3.02 17.29
C PHE A 81 3.70 -3.94 17.65
N ALA A 82 3.63 -4.42 18.91
CA ALA A 82 2.47 -5.18 19.36
C ALA A 82 1.18 -4.33 19.31
N TYR A 83 1.23 -3.10 19.80
CA TYR A 83 0.11 -2.16 19.67
C TYR A 83 -0.30 -1.92 18.21
N ALA A 84 0.65 -1.74 17.30
CA ALA A 84 0.35 -1.55 15.89
C ALA A 84 -0.37 -2.76 15.28
N LYS A 85 -0.04 -3.99 15.69
CA LYS A 85 -0.78 -5.19 15.26
C LYS A 85 -2.23 -5.15 15.67
N ASP A 86 -2.49 -4.75 16.90
CA ASP A 86 -3.86 -4.65 17.42
C ASP A 86 -4.61 -3.51 16.71
N TYR A 87 -3.96 -2.34 16.54
CA TYR A 87 -4.53 -1.18 15.86
C TYR A 87 -5.00 -1.48 14.42
N PHE A 88 -4.20 -2.22 13.64
CA PHE A 88 -4.55 -2.56 12.26
C PHE A 88 -5.34 -3.87 12.12
N SER A 89 -5.70 -4.52 13.23
CA SER A 89 -6.50 -5.76 13.21
C SER A 89 -7.95 -5.51 12.78
N ASP A 90 -8.42 -4.27 12.86
CA ASP A 90 -9.76 -3.84 12.43
C ASP A 90 -9.94 -3.85 10.90
N LEU A 91 -8.85 -3.92 10.12
CA LEU A 91 -8.92 -3.99 8.67
C LEU A 91 -9.43 -5.37 8.22
N PRO A 92 -10.52 -5.44 7.42
CA PRO A 92 -11.09 -6.71 6.98
C PRO A 92 -10.22 -7.45 5.94
N GLN A 93 -9.30 -6.75 5.27
CA GLN A 93 -8.38 -7.34 4.29
C GLN A 93 -7.28 -8.16 4.98
N GLN A 94 -6.54 -8.96 4.19
CA GLN A 94 -5.35 -9.63 4.70
C GLN A 94 -4.27 -8.60 5.04
N THR A 95 -4.12 -8.28 6.32
CA THR A 95 -3.13 -7.30 6.79
C THR A 95 -1.84 -7.98 7.23
N ARG A 96 -0.69 -7.46 6.78
CA ARG A 96 0.66 -7.86 7.24
C ARG A 96 1.43 -6.65 7.70
N ILE A 97 2.08 -6.73 8.85
CA ILE A 97 2.93 -5.65 9.36
C ILE A 97 4.40 -6.06 9.29
N LEU A 98 5.19 -5.25 8.59
CA LEU A 98 6.63 -5.33 8.49
C LEU A 98 7.27 -4.30 9.42
N TRP A 99 7.93 -4.76 10.49
CA TRP A 99 8.67 -3.88 11.38
C TRP A 99 10.10 -3.68 10.85
N ASN A 100 10.34 -2.53 10.23
CA ASN A 100 11.59 -2.23 9.53
C ASN A 100 12.77 -2.10 10.49
N ASP A 101 12.57 -1.47 11.64
CA ASP A 101 13.57 -1.35 12.70
C ASP A 101 13.66 -2.58 13.62
N GLY A 102 12.86 -3.61 13.33
CA GLY A 102 12.82 -4.82 14.13
C GLY A 102 14.12 -5.62 14.06
N PRO A 103 14.47 -6.36 15.11
CA PRO A 103 15.73 -7.12 15.18
C PRO A 103 15.90 -8.10 14.02
N ARG A 104 14.79 -8.71 13.56
CA ARG A 104 14.78 -9.64 12.41
C ARG A 104 15.11 -8.95 11.09
N MET A 105 14.60 -7.73 10.87
CA MET A 105 14.86 -6.98 9.63
C MET A 105 16.29 -6.46 9.62
N GLN A 106 16.76 -5.93 10.75
CA GLN A 106 18.14 -5.48 10.92
C GLN A 106 19.15 -6.63 10.72
N SER A 107 18.87 -7.83 11.25
CA SER A 107 19.73 -9.00 11.04
C SER A 107 19.79 -9.42 9.57
N LEU A 108 18.64 -9.43 8.89
CA LEU A 108 18.56 -9.76 7.47
C LEU A 108 19.32 -8.74 6.62
N LEU A 109 19.15 -7.45 6.91
CA LEU A 109 19.85 -6.37 6.23
C LEU A 109 21.37 -6.48 6.43
N ALA A 110 21.82 -6.82 7.62
CA ALA A 110 23.24 -7.04 7.91
C ALA A 110 23.81 -8.24 7.13
N GLU A 111 23.04 -9.32 6.99
CA GLU A 111 23.45 -10.48 6.17
C GLU A 111 23.57 -10.11 4.69
N LEU A 112 22.59 -9.38 4.14
CA LEU A 112 22.61 -8.91 2.76
C LEU A 112 23.81 -8.00 2.49
N LYS A 113 24.12 -7.08 3.41
CA LYS A 113 25.29 -6.19 3.31
C LYS A 113 26.63 -6.94 3.30
N LYS A 114 26.72 -8.08 3.98
CA LYS A 114 27.95 -8.91 3.99
C LYS A 114 28.15 -9.71 2.70
N LYS A 115 27.09 -9.92 1.92
CA LYS A 115 27.10 -10.67 0.66
C LYS A 115 27.21 -9.77 -0.58
N GLY A 116 27.23 -8.44 -0.39
CA GLY A 116 27.39 -7.43 -1.43
C GLY A 116 28.81 -6.93 -1.55
#